data_AF-A0A397HWZ5-F1
#
_entry.id   AF-A0A397HWZ5-F1
#
_cell.length_a   1.000
_cell.length_b   1.000
_cell.length_c   1.000
_cell.angle_alpha   90.00
_cell.angle_beta   90.00
_cell.angle_gamma   90.00
#
_symmetry.space_group_name_H-M   'P 1'
#
loop_
_entity.id
_entity.type
_entity.pdbx_description
1 polymer ?
#
loop_
_entity_poly.entity_id
_entity_poly.type
_entity_poly.pdbx_seq_one_letter_code
_entity_poly.pdbx_strand_id
1 'polypeptide(L)'
;MTISRDLNSKIESLVNRLRRRQVVGSLSVLLETALLLRQVISATRWNQVGTLIKLVKDVGRRLVLAQPRVTDGGVDGIGSKQSFSQVMEDEEEDDDDEIKTKSIFQPKRIIDSQEMQEIISELENMYNNIADQAMENIHSNEIIMTIVKSRTVEYFLCSKETKI
;
A
#
# COMPACT_ATOMS: atom_id res chain seq x y z
N MET A 1 -16.48 10.35 14.74
CA MET A 1 -16.70 11.00 13.43
C MET A 1 -17.10 9.92 12.45
N THR A 2 -18.19 10.08 11.71
CA THR A 2 -18.79 8.97 10.96
C THR A 2 -18.32 8.99 9.51
N ILE A 3 -17.61 7.94 9.10
CA ILE A 3 -17.27 7.67 7.70
C ILE A 3 -18.57 7.57 6.89
N SER A 4 -18.62 8.12 5.68
CA SER A 4 -19.78 7.98 4.79
C SER A 4 -20.14 6.49 4.59
N ARG A 5 -21.44 6.16 4.56
CA ARG A 5 -21.91 4.78 4.33
C ARG A 5 -21.34 4.19 3.04
N ASP A 6 -21.22 5.00 2.00
CA ASP A 6 -20.68 4.58 0.70
C ASP A 6 -19.21 4.20 0.79
N LEU A 7 -18.43 4.92 1.59
CA LEU A 7 -17.01 4.64 1.79
C LEU A 7 -16.81 3.40 2.66
N ASN A 8 -17.63 3.21 3.70
CA ASN A 8 -17.65 1.97 4.48
C ASN A 8 -17.95 0.75 3.61
N SER A 9 -18.91 0.86 2.68
CA SER A 9 -19.21 -0.20 1.70
C SER A 9 -17.99 -0.54 0.83
N LYS A 10 -17.23 0.48 0.37
CA LYS A 10 -16.00 0.26 -0.40
C LYS A 10 -14.89 -0.41 0.42
N ILE A 11 -14.71 0.00 1.68
CA ILE A 11 -13.75 -0.64 2.59
C ILE A 11 -14.12 -2.11 2.79
N GLU A 12 -15.38 -2.40 3.10
CA GLU A 12 -15.88 -3.76 3.27
C GLU A 12 -15.76 -4.61 2.00
N SER A 13 -16.01 -4.01 0.83
CA SER A 13 -15.81 -4.67 -0.45
C SER A 13 -14.33 -5.07 -0.64
N LEU A 14 -13.38 -4.14 -0.41
CA LEU A 14 -11.95 -4.46 -0.52
C LEU A 14 -11.53 -5.52 0.50
N VAL A 15 -11.98 -5.42 1.75
CA VAL A 15 -11.74 -6.43 2.81
C VAL A 15 -12.23 -7.81 2.36
N ASN A 16 -13.44 -7.91 1.81
CA ASN A 16 -13.97 -9.19 1.33
C ASN A 16 -13.21 -9.72 0.12
N ARG A 17 -12.79 -8.85 -0.81
CA ARG A 17 -11.95 -9.23 -1.96
C ARG A 17 -10.59 -9.77 -1.50
N LEU A 18 -9.96 -9.13 -0.51
CA LEU A 18 -8.69 -9.61 0.07
C LEU A 18 -8.88 -10.97 0.75
N ARG A 19 -9.88 -11.12 1.63
CA ARG A 19 -10.17 -12.39 2.32
C ARG A 19 -10.39 -13.56 1.36
N ARG A 20 -11.06 -13.30 0.23
CA ARG A 20 -11.37 -14.30 -0.80
C ARG A 20 -10.25 -14.50 -1.83
N ARG A 21 -9.08 -13.89 -1.66
CA ARG A 21 -7.96 -13.92 -2.62
C ARG A 21 -8.37 -13.45 -4.03
N GLN A 22 -9.29 -12.50 -4.13
CA GLN A 22 -9.72 -11.94 -5.43
C GLN A 22 -8.76 -10.86 -5.93
N VAL A 23 -7.98 -10.25 -5.04
CA VAL A 23 -6.89 -9.34 -5.39
C VAL A 23 -5.60 -10.03 -4.98
N VAL A 24 -4.81 -10.46 -5.98
CA VAL A 24 -3.56 -11.21 -5.79
C VAL A 24 -2.43 -10.46 -6.49
N GLY A 25 -1.28 -10.43 -5.83
CA GLY A 25 -0.09 -9.72 -6.29
C GLY A 25 0.16 -8.44 -5.49
N SER A 26 1.44 -8.18 -5.18
CA SER A 26 1.88 -7.05 -4.37
C SER A 26 1.38 -5.72 -4.93
N LEU A 27 1.61 -5.46 -6.21
CA LEU A 27 1.22 -4.19 -6.84
C LEU A 27 -0.31 -4.00 -6.89
N SER A 28 -1.07 -5.03 -7.25
CA SER A 28 -2.54 -4.93 -7.33
C SER A 28 -3.18 -4.64 -5.97
N VAL A 29 -2.68 -5.29 -4.90
CA VAL A 29 -3.12 -5.00 -3.53
C VAL A 29 -2.74 -3.57 -3.12
N LEU A 30 -1.54 -3.14 -3.47
CA LEU A 30 -1.01 -1.83 -3.11
C LEU A 30 -1.78 -0.70 -3.81
N LEU A 31 -2.05 -0.81 -5.11
CA LEU A 31 -2.85 0.17 -5.87
C LEU A 31 -4.28 0.29 -5.33
N GLU A 32 -4.96 -0.83 -5.10
CA GLU A 32 -6.31 -0.85 -4.54
C GLU A 32 -6.36 -0.23 -3.13
N THR A 33 -5.32 -0.49 -2.32
CA THR A 33 -5.19 0.09 -0.97
C THR A 33 -4.94 1.59 -1.04
N ALA A 34 -4.02 2.06 -1.88
CA ALA A 34 -3.70 3.47 -2.06
C ALA A 34 -4.91 4.27 -2.58
N LEU A 35 -5.65 3.73 -3.56
CA LEU A 35 -6.87 4.33 -4.08
C LEU A 35 -7.96 4.45 -3.00
N LEU A 36 -8.11 3.44 -2.15
CA LEU A 36 -9.06 3.48 -1.05
C LEU A 36 -8.67 4.52 0.00
N LEU A 37 -7.40 4.56 0.41
CA LEU A 37 -6.90 5.56 1.36
C LEU A 37 -7.06 6.99 0.82
N ARG A 38 -6.81 7.20 -0.47
CA ARG A 38 -7.08 8.49 -1.14
C ARG A 38 -8.54 8.89 -1.01
N GLN A 39 -9.46 7.95 -1.24
CA GLN A 39 -10.88 8.21 -1.10
C GLN A 39 -11.26 8.51 0.36
N VAL A 40 -10.70 7.78 1.33
CA VAL A 40 -10.91 8.03 2.77
C VAL A 40 -10.46 9.43 3.17
N ILE A 41 -9.27 9.84 2.77
CA ILE A 41 -8.71 11.16 3.09
C ILE A 41 -9.51 12.27 2.39
N SER A 42 -9.91 12.06 1.13
CA SER A 42 -10.68 13.06 0.37
C SER A 42 -12.13 13.25 0.86
N ALA A 43 -12.76 12.19 1.36
CA ALA A 43 -14.17 12.21 1.74
C ALA A 43 -14.41 12.58 3.20
N THR A 44 -13.35 12.56 4.03
CA THR A 44 -13.47 12.84 5.47
C THR A 44 -13.15 14.30 5.75
N ARG A 45 -14.08 14.98 6.43
CA ARG A 45 -13.82 16.32 6.99
C ARG A 45 -13.20 16.11 8.36
N TRP A 46 -11.95 16.47 8.55
CA TRP A 46 -11.26 16.33 9.84
C TRP A 46 -10.98 17.72 10.43
N ASN A 47 -11.14 17.84 11.74
CA ASN A 47 -10.84 19.05 12.52
C ASN A 47 -9.57 18.91 13.37
N GLN A 48 -9.13 17.68 13.58
CA GLN A 48 -7.93 17.31 14.32
C GLN A 48 -7.19 16.22 13.55
N VAL A 49 -5.88 16.42 13.36
CA VAL A 49 -5.01 15.49 12.63
C VAL A 49 -4.97 14.12 13.32
N GLY A 50 -4.98 14.08 14.66
CA GLY A 50 -5.01 12.82 15.41
C GLY A 50 -6.20 11.92 15.06
N THR A 51 -7.37 12.49 14.81
CA THR A 51 -8.56 11.73 14.40
C THR A 51 -8.41 11.13 13.01
N LEU A 52 -7.76 11.84 12.08
CA LEU A 52 -7.47 11.33 10.73
C LEU A 52 -6.46 10.18 10.79
N ILE A 53 -5.39 10.33 11.58
CA ILE A 53 -4.38 9.29 11.78
C ILE A 53 -5.01 8.03 12.38
N LYS A 54 -5.82 8.18 13.43
CA LYS A 54 -6.55 7.05 14.05
C LYS A 54 -7.43 6.34 13.02
N LEU A 55 -8.09 7.07 12.14
CA LEU A 55 -8.94 6.51 11.09
C LEU A 55 -8.14 5.74 10.03
N VAL A 56 -7.05 6.31 9.53
CA VAL A 56 -6.19 5.66 8.53
C VAL A 56 -5.56 4.40 9.13
N LYS A 57 -5.10 4.46 10.38
CA LYS A 57 -4.57 3.30 11.11
C LYS A 57 -5.63 2.21 11.26
N ASP A 58 -6.87 2.55 11.60
CA ASP A 58 -7.97 1.58 11.72
C ASP A 58 -8.29 0.88 10.40
N VAL A 59 -8.42 1.64 9.31
CA VAL A 59 -8.63 1.06 7.97
C VAL A 59 -7.45 0.17 7.57
N GLY A 60 -6.22 0.61 7.81
CA GLY A 60 -5.01 -0.17 7.56
C GLY A 60 -5.00 -1.51 8.31
N ARG A 61 -5.30 -1.50 9.63
CA ARG A 61 -5.41 -2.73 10.43
C ARG A 61 -6.44 -3.68 9.85
N ARG A 62 -7.61 -3.18 9.46
CA ARG A 62 -8.68 -4.00 8.88
C ARG A 62 -8.26 -4.68 7.58
N LEU A 63 -7.54 -3.98 6.71
CA LEU A 63 -7.03 -4.54 5.46
C LEU A 63 -5.95 -5.61 5.69
N VAL A 64 -5.04 -5.37 6.64
CA VAL A 64 -3.98 -6.31 7.00
C VAL A 64 -4.56 -7.58 7.61
N LEU A 65 -5.53 -7.45 8.52
CA LEU A 65 -6.24 -8.57 9.12
C LEU A 65 -7.10 -9.34 8.09
N ALA A 66 -7.59 -8.64 7.06
CA ALA A 66 -8.34 -9.24 5.96
C ALA A 66 -7.47 -10.07 5.02
N GLN A 67 -6.16 -9.82 4.99
CA GLN A 67 -5.25 -10.56 4.11
C GLN A 67 -5.17 -12.02 4.59
N PRO A 68 -5.42 -13.00 3.70
CA PRO A 68 -5.42 -14.41 4.08
C PRO A 68 -4.13 -14.75 4.81
N ARG A 69 -4.25 -15.29 6.02
CA ARG A 69 -3.09 -15.77 6.78
C ARG A 69 -2.49 -16.96 6.04
N VAL A 70 -1.16 -16.99 5.98
CA VAL A 70 -0.41 -18.20 5.70
C VAL A 70 -0.40 -18.95 7.03
N THR A 71 -1.48 -19.68 7.32
CA THR A 71 -1.54 -20.55 8.51
C THR A 71 -1.99 -21.92 8.05
N ASP A 72 -1.08 -22.87 8.29
CA ASP A 72 -1.13 -24.32 8.16
C ASP A 72 -1.27 -24.93 6.76
N GLY A 73 -0.12 -25.42 6.24
CA GLY A 73 -0.12 -26.65 5.44
C GLY A 73 0.72 -26.71 4.17
N GLY A 74 1.51 -25.70 3.78
CA GLY A 74 2.26 -25.78 2.53
C GLY A 74 3.41 -24.81 2.43
N VAL A 75 4.60 -25.35 2.20
CA VAL A 75 5.84 -24.65 1.90
C VAL A 75 5.70 -23.89 0.58
N ASP A 76 5.34 -22.62 0.63
CA ASP A 76 5.64 -21.67 -0.44
C ASP A 76 6.24 -20.41 0.18
N GLY A 77 7.43 -20.07 -0.32
CA GLY A 77 8.42 -19.27 0.37
C GLY A 77 8.09 -17.79 0.57
N ILE A 78 8.79 -17.24 1.56
CA ILE A 78 9.11 -15.81 1.70
C ILE A 78 7.88 -14.90 1.69
N GLY A 79 7.02 -15.07 2.69
CA GLY A 79 6.00 -14.08 3.04
C GLY A 79 6.37 -13.39 4.35
N SER A 80 7.21 -12.35 4.29
CA SER A 80 7.52 -11.47 5.42
C SER A 80 6.24 -10.84 5.99
N LYS A 81 5.58 -11.51 6.93
CA LYS A 81 4.55 -10.90 7.78
C LYS A 81 5.14 -10.17 8.99
N GLN A 82 6.47 -10.09 9.09
CA GLN A 82 7.15 -9.48 10.23
C GLN A 82 7.10 -7.95 10.19
N SER A 83 6.98 -7.31 9.03
CA SER A 83 7.26 -5.86 8.96
C SER A 83 6.08 -4.92 9.22
N PHE A 84 4.81 -5.34 9.08
CA PHE A 84 3.67 -4.43 9.26
C PHE A 84 2.79 -4.75 10.48
N SER A 85 2.63 -6.02 10.85
CA SER A 85 1.98 -6.38 12.12
C SER A 85 2.81 -5.92 13.31
N GLN A 86 4.14 -6.04 13.26
CA GLN A 86 5.05 -5.63 14.33
C GLN A 86 5.09 -4.09 14.48
N VAL A 87 5.05 -3.33 13.37
CA VAL A 87 4.93 -1.85 13.41
C VAL A 87 3.61 -1.37 14.01
N MET A 88 2.55 -2.19 13.97
CA MET A 88 1.26 -1.87 14.59
C MET A 88 1.12 -2.42 16.02
N GLU A 89 1.89 -3.45 16.39
CA GLU A 89 1.93 -4.02 17.74
C GLU A 89 2.78 -3.18 18.70
N ASP A 90 3.69 -2.34 18.20
CA ASP A 90 4.51 -1.43 19.03
C ASP A 90 3.80 -0.11 19.43
N GLU A 91 2.50 0.07 19.14
CA GLU A 91 1.72 1.22 19.65
C GLU A 91 0.58 0.78 20.59
N GLU A 92 0.94 0.15 21.70
CA GLU A 92 0.23 0.33 22.98
C GLU A 92 1.00 1.35 23.83
N GLU A 93 1.12 2.60 23.36
CA GLU A 93 1.46 3.73 24.22
C GLU A 93 0.16 4.40 24.66
N ASP A 94 -0.28 4.04 25.87
CA ASP A 94 -1.14 4.87 26.71
C ASP A 94 -0.41 6.19 26.99
N ASP A 95 -0.49 7.16 26.07
CA ASP A 95 -0.18 8.55 26.38
C ASP A 95 -1.31 9.46 25.91
N ASP A 96 -2.13 9.86 26.89
CA ASP A 96 -3.05 11.00 26.87
C ASP A 96 -2.29 12.34 26.74
N ASP A 97 -1.31 12.42 25.84
CA ASP A 97 -0.66 13.68 25.51
C ASP A 97 -1.54 14.45 24.53
N GLU A 98 -2.40 15.27 25.13
CA GLU A 98 -3.08 16.39 24.52
C GLU A 98 -2.05 17.26 23.77
N ILE A 99 -1.84 16.97 22.48
CA ILE A 99 -1.09 17.85 21.57
C ILE A 99 -1.85 19.18 21.50
N LYS A 100 -1.50 20.10 22.41
CA LYS A 100 -1.93 21.51 22.39
C LYS A 100 -1.17 22.22 21.27
N THR A 101 -1.47 21.89 20.03
CA THR A 101 -1.19 22.81 18.91
C THR A 101 -2.22 23.93 18.98
N LYS A 102 -2.03 24.82 19.96
CA LYS A 102 -2.77 26.08 20.01
C LYS A 102 -2.35 26.92 18.81
N SER A 103 -3.36 27.25 18.03
CA SER A 103 -3.41 28.33 17.04
C SER A 103 -2.64 28.10 15.74
N ILE A 104 -3.37 28.30 14.65
CA ILE A 104 -2.94 28.29 13.24
C ILE A 104 -2.92 26.89 12.60
N PHE A 105 -4.00 26.13 12.80
CA PHE A 105 -4.45 25.23 11.74
C PHE A 105 -5.72 25.83 11.15
N GLN A 106 -5.54 26.70 10.15
CA GLN A 106 -6.57 26.83 9.12
C GLN A 106 -6.84 25.40 8.66
N PRO A 107 -8.09 24.91 8.60
CA PRO A 107 -8.37 23.62 8.00
C PRO A 107 -7.98 23.76 6.53
N LYS A 108 -6.71 23.51 6.23
CA LYS A 108 -6.23 23.31 4.88
C LYS A 108 -7.09 22.16 4.40
N ARG A 109 -8.08 22.49 3.57
CA ARG A 109 -8.82 21.60 2.68
C ARG A 109 -7.87 20.91 1.67
N ILE A 110 -6.64 20.64 2.09
CA ILE A 110 -5.42 20.63 1.29
C ILE A 110 -4.42 19.71 2.03
N ILE A 111 -4.80 18.46 2.29
CA ILE A 111 -3.83 17.42 1.93
C ILE A 111 -4.12 17.31 0.44
N ASP A 112 -3.29 17.97 -0.37
CA ASP A 112 -3.51 18.03 -1.81
C ASP A 112 -3.63 16.59 -2.27
N SER A 113 -4.78 16.24 -2.86
CA SER A 113 -4.97 14.94 -3.51
C SER A 113 -3.81 14.63 -4.46
N GLN A 114 -3.09 15.66 -4.91
CA GLN A 114 -1.89 15.60 -5.72
C GLN A 114 -0.78 14.70 -5.15
N GLU A 115 -0.45 14.76 -3.86
CA GLU A 115 0.66 13.96 -3.30
C GLU A 115 0.34 12.47 -3.34
N MET A 116 -0.90 12.10 -2.98
CA MET A 116 -1.35 10.72 -3.11
C MET A 116 -1.49 10.28 -4.57
N GLN A 117 -1.81 11.21 -5.48
CA GLN A 117 -1.86 10.91 -6.91
C GLN A 117 -0.48 10.66 -7.49
N GLU A 118 0.53 11.39 -7.03
CA GLU A 118 1.93 11.17 -7.41
C GLU A 118 2.39 9.78 -6.97
N ILE A 119 2.14 9.41 -5.71
CA ILE A 119 2.45 8.06 -5.20
C ILE A 119 1.74 6.99 -6.04
N ILE A 120 0.44 7.17 -6.33
CA ILE A 120 -0.29 6.21 -7.18
C ILE A 120 0.32 6.10 -8.57
N SER A 121 0.68 7.24 -9.19
CA SER A 121 1.29 7.26 -10.52
C SER A 121 2.66 6.58 -10.54
N GLU A 122 3.45 6.77 -9.48
CA GLU A 122 4.74 6.09 -9.31
C GLU A 122 4.57 4.58 -9.18
N LEU A 123 3.58 4.14 -8.40
CA LEU A 123 3.26 2.72 -8.23
C LEU A 123 2.80 2.08 -9.55
N GLU A 124 1.97 2.78 -10.33
CA GLU A 124 1.54 2.33 -11.65
C GLU A 124 2.73 2.10 -12.60
N ASN A 125 3.78 2.93 -12.49
CA ASN A 125 4.98 2.84 -13.31
C ASN A 125 6.16 2.09 -12.67
N MET A 126 5.99 1.51 -11.48
CA MET A 126 7.08 0.90 -10.72
C MET A 126 7.85 -0.18 -11.51
N TYR A 127 7.15 -1.04 -12.27
CA TYR A 127 7.81 -2.07 -13.06
C TYR A 127 8.63 -1.49 -14.21
N ASN A 128 8.15 -0.43 -14.87
CA ASN A 128 8.85 0.22 -15.97
C ASN A 128 10.12 0.93 -15.47
N ASN A 129 10.01 1.66 -14.35
CA ASN A 129 11.13 2.38 -13.75
C ASN A 129 12.29 1.44 -13.39
N ILE A 130 11.98 0.23 -12.91
CA ILE A 130 13.00 -0.79 -12.63
C ILE A 130 13.52 -1.39 -13.94
N ALA A 131 12.63 -1.70 -14.87
CA ALA A 131 12.95 -2.32 -16.15
C ALA A 131 13.86 -1.46 -17.05
N ASP A 132 13.77 -0.14 -16.96
CA ASP A 132 14.64 0.77 -17.70
C ASP A 132 16.12 0.64 -17.28
N GLN A 133 16.38 0.26 -16.03
CA GLN A 133 17.74 0.05 -15.50
C GLN A 133 18.40 -1.24 -16.02
N ALA A 134 17.64 -2.12 -16.68
CA ALA A 134 18.20 -3.35 -17.23
C ALA A 134 19.33 -3.05 -18.23
N MET A 135 19.19 -1.96 -19.02
CA MET A 135 20.18 -1.57 -20.04
C MET A 135 21.59 -1.42 -19.50
N GLU A 136 21.70 -0.87 -18.29
CA GLU A 136 22.96 -0.54 -17.64
C GLU A 136 23.57 -1.74 -16.90
N ASN A 137 22.76 -2.74 -16.54
CA ASN A 137 23.16 -3.80 -15.62
C ASN A 137 23.19 -5.21 -16.23
N ILE A 138 22.74 -5.39 -17.47
CA ILE A 138 22.76 -6.68 -18.17
C ILE A 138 23.56 -6.54 -19.46
N HIS A 139 24.62 -7.34 -19.57
CA HIS A 139 25.51 -7.34 -20.73
C HIS A 139 25.50 -8.68 -21.48
N SER A 140 26.02 -8.66 -22.71
CA SER A 140 26.16 -9.87 -23.52
C SER A 140 27.06 -10.89 -22.83
N ASN A 141 26.71 -12.18 -22.96
CA ASN A 141 27.43 -13.33 -22.41
C ASN A 141 27.42 -13.45 -20.87
N GLU A 142 26.54 -12.71 -20.18
CA GLU A 142 26.26 -12.93 -18.77
C GLU A 142 25.22 -14.04 -18.58
N ILE A 143 25.39 -14.84 -17.54
CA ILE A 143 24.41 -15.85 -17.13
C ILE A 143 23.68 -15.34 -15.90
N ILE A 144 22.40 -15.04 -16.06
CA ILE A 144 21.54 -14.59 -14.96
C ILE A 144 20.72 -15.77 -14.44
N MET A 145 20.85 -16.05 -13.15
CA MET A 145 20.05 -17.08 -12.47
C MET A 145 18.94 -16.42 -11.65
N THR A 146 17.71 -16.92 -11.77
CA THR A 146 16.58 -16.50 -10.94
C THR A 146 15.98 -17.70 -10.23
N ILE A 147 15.53 -17.52 -8.99
CA ILE A 147 15.00 -18.60 -8.15
C ILE A 147 13.47 -18.62 -8.15
N VAL A 148 12.84 -17.43 -8.22
CA VAL A 148 11.39 -17.25 -8.01
C VAL A 148 10.78 -16.53 -9.21
N LYS A 149 9.54 -16.91 -9.55
CA LYS A 149 8.72 -16.18 -10.50
C LYS A 149 8.31 -14.83 -9.93
N SER A 150 8.98 -13.77 -10.36
CA SER A 150 8.70 -12.38 -9.97
C SER A 150 8.35 -11.55 -11.19
N ARG A 151 7.19 -10.88 -11.15
CA ARG A 151 6.76 -9.96 -12.22
C ARG A 151 7.76 -8.82 -12.41
N THR A 152 8.32 -8.29 -11.33
CA THR A 152 9.36 -7.24 -11.42
C THR A 152 10.58 -7.72 -12.21
N VAL A 153 11.04 -8.94 -11.92
CA VAL A 153 12.22 -9.53 -12.59
C VAL A 153 11.89 -9.85 -14.05
N GLU A 154 10.69 -10.33 -14.34
CA GLU A 154 10.21 -10.56 -15.70
C GLU A 154 10.24 -9.27 -16.53
N TYR A 155 9.66 -8.17 -16.03
CA TYR A 155 9.71 -6.87 -16.69
C TYR A 155 11.16 -6.37 -16.85
N PHE A 156 12.01 -6.56 -15.84
CA PHE A 156 13.43 -6.19 -15.91
C PHE A 156 14.19 -6.94 -17.01
N LEU A 157 14.02 -8.26 -17.10
CA LEU A 157 14.71 -9.06 -18.11
C LEU A 157 14.12 -8.88 -19.52
N CYS A 158 12.80 -8.75 -19.64
CA CYS A 158 12.09 -8.62 -20.91
C CYS A 158 12.25 -7.24 -21.58
N SER A 159 12.50 -6.18 -20.80
CA SER A 159 12.73 -4.82 -21.30
C SER A 159 13.80 -4.74 -22.40
N LYS A 160 14.80 -5.62 -22.33
CA LYS A 160 15.91 -5.72 -23.27
C LYS A 160 15.51 -6.13 -24.68
N GLU A 161 14.40 -6.87 -24.85
CA GLU A 161 14.03 -7.46 -26.14
C GLU A 161 13.33 -6.50 -27.11
N THR A 162 12.93 -5.29 -26.66
CA THR A 162 12.03 -4.42 -27.46
C THR A 162 12.74 -3.39 -28.35
N LYS A 163 14.02 -3.57 -28.68
CA LYS A 163 14.71 -2.73 -29.69
C LYS A 163 15.42 -3.62 -30.73
N ILE A 164 14.66 -4.03 -31.74
CA ILE A 164 15.17 -4.51 -33.04
C ILE A 164 14.61 -3.58 -34.12
#